data_AF-A0A2N9MBW1-F1
#
_entry.id   AF-A0A2N9MBW1-F1
#
_cell.length_a   1.000
_cell.length_b   1.000
_cell.length_c   1.000
_cell.angle_alpha   90.00
_cell.angle_beta   90.00
_cell.angle_gamma   90.00
#
_symmetry.space_group_name_H-M   'P 1'
#
loop_
_entity.id
_entity.type
_entity.pdbx_description
1 polymer ?
#
loop_
_entity_poly.entity_id
_entity_poly.type
_entity_poly.pdbx_seq_one_letter_code
_entity_poly.pdbx_strand_id
1 'polypeptide(L)'
;MKLATIVTLGIVLLGSSASLNAQPAGTSEVVMAYMNESVPLSATLPGFDGLCLIYYTLVGDLDLKSLFAGSLFGPPVVDRAHAYFIWASDYSAQFLTQNEAFTSFLITQGTATIYYSSAPEQRRFDLPTDRSSWGEPVATFVRKAGMFQSRDGGVSGPLVNTAVLVSSKPFQLNGRTFDFKHLIPYGMTCSETADGDYEAGTCVAIGK
;
A
#
# COMPACT_ATOMS: atom_id res chain seq x y z
N MET A 1 -47.35 1.92 36.02
CA MET A 1 -46.01 1.42 35.63
C MET A 1 -46.13 0.36 34.52
N LYS A 2 -46.38 0.76 33.27
CA LYS A 2 -46.32 -0.13 32.08
C LYS A 2 -45.90 0.59 30.78
N LEU A 3 -45.48 1.86 30.86
CA LEU A 3 -45.16 2.70 29.70
C LEU A 3 -43.66 3.05 29.57
N ALA A 4 -42.85 2.79 30.60
CA ALA A 4 -41.41 3.11 30.56
C ALA A 4 -40.56 2.02 29.91
N THR A 5 -41.08 0.80 29.71
CA THR A 5 -40.31 -0.35 29.20
C THR A 5 -40.29 -0.43 27.66
N ILE A 6 -41.15 0.30 26.97
CA ILE A 6 -41.27 0.23 25.50
C ILE A 6 -40.32 1.21 24.80
N VAL A 7 -39.92 2.31 25.46
CA VAL A 7 -39.05 3.32 24.84
C VAL A 7 -37.59 2.88 24.78
N THR A 8 -37.11 2.13 25.79
CA THR A 8 -35.71 1.67 25.82
C THR A 8 -35.43 0.53 24.85
N LEU A 9 -36.43 -0.25 24.45
CA LEU A 9 -36.26 -1.29 23.41
C LEU A 9 -36.25 -0.70 21.99
N GLY A 10 -36.92 0.46 21.78
CA GLY A 10 -36.95 1.15 20.49
C GLY A 10 -35.64 1.86 20.13
N ILE A 11 -34.86 2.30 21.12
CA ILE A 11 -33.59 3.02 20.88
C ILE A 11 -32.43 2.06 20.59
N VAL A 12 -32.48 0.82 21.08
CA VAL A 12 -31.46 -0.21 20.77
C VAL A 12 -31.64 -0.77 19.35
N LEU A 13 -32.84 -0.68 18.75
CA LEU A 13 -33.13 -1.20 17.41
C LEU A 13 -32.89 -0.20 16.27
N LEU A 14 -32.56 1.06 16.56
CA LEU A 14 -32.27 2.11 15.56
C LEU A 14 -30.77 2.43 15.43
N GLY A 15 -29.91 1.86 16.27
CA GLY A 15 -28.45 2.03 16.22
C GLY A 15 -27.70 1.01 15.34
N SER A 16 -28.39 0.00 14.81
CA SER A 16 -27.78 -1.13 14.08
C SER A 16 -27.66 -0.90 12.56
N SER A 17 -28.02 0.29 12.07
CA SER A 17 -27.94 0.64 10.65
C SER A 17 -26.64 1.33 10.27
N ALA A 18 -25.55 1.11 11.01
CA ALA A 18 -24.23 1.18 10.40
C ALA A 18 -24.03 -0.15 9.68
N SER A 19 -24.15 -0.14 8.35
CA SER A 19 -23.82 -1.30 7.55
C SER A 19 -22.33 -1.64 7.74
N LEU A 20 -22.03 -2.54 8.67
CA LEU A 20 -20.89 -3.46 8.54
C LEU A 20 -21.25 -4.48 7.46
N ASN A 21 -21.60 -3.99 6.26
CA ASN A 21 -21.66 -4.83 5.10
C ASN A 21 -20.22 -5.20 4.80
N ALA A 22 -19.78 -6.35 5.29
CA ALA A 22 -18.70 -7.07 4.64
C ALA A 22 -19.10 -7.18 3.17
N GLN A 23 -18.41 -6.43 2.31
CA GLN A 23 -18.64 -6.45 0.89
C GLN A 23 -18.55 -7.90 0.40
N PRO A 24 -19.31 -8.28 -0.65
CA PRO A 24 -19.23 -9.61 -1.19
C PRO A 24 -17.77 -9.92 -1.53
N ALA A 25 -17.26 -11.05 -1.02
CA ALA A 25 -16.03 -11.66 -1.48
C ALA A 25 -16.24 -12.19 -2.91
N GLY A 26 -16.45 -11.27 -3.86
CA GLY A 26 -16.26 -11.56 -5.27
C GLY A 26 -14.79 -11.89 -5.45
N THR A 27 -14.50 -12.92 -6.24
CA THR A 27 -13.16 -13.46 -6.55
C THR A 27 -12.12 -12.35 -6.57
N SER A 28 -11.47 -12.18 -5.43
CA SER A 28 -10.49 -11.14 -5.20
C SER A 28 -9.23 -11.66 -5.86
N GLU A 29 -9.05 -11.29 -7.13
CA GLU A 29 -7.79 -11.55 -7.81
C GLU A 29 -6.75 -10.56 -7.26
N VAL A 30 -5.64 -11.11 -6.78
CA VAL A 30 -4.47 -10.31 -6.44
C VAL A 30 -4.01 -9.64 -7.73
N VAL A 31 -4.15 -8.32 -7.79
CA VAL A 31 -3.78 -7.53 -8.97
C VAL A 31 -2.36 -7.02 -8.86
N MET A 32 -1.82 -6.93 -7.65
CA MET A 32 -0.44 -6.56 -7.40
C MET A 32 0.12 -7.32 -6.19
N ALA A 33 1.39 -7.69 -6.26
CA ALA A 33 2.17 -8.15 -5.12
C ALA A 33 3.46 -7.34 -5.05
N TYR A 34 3.94 -7.09 -3.85
CA TYR A 34 5.07 -6.19 -3.65
C TYR A 34 5.96 -6.62 -2.49
N MET A 35 7.17 -6.08 -2.54
CA MET A 35 8.14 -6.10 -1.46
C MET A 35 8.62 -4.67 -1.22
N ASN A 36 9.13 -4.40 -0.03
CA ASN A 36 9.80 -3.14 0.28
C ASN A 36 11.30 -3.36 0.58
N GLU A 37 12.04 -2.25 0.62
CA GLU A 37 13.37 -2.17 1.21
C GLU A 37 13.51 -0.80 1.90
N SER A 38 14.23 -0.72 3.03
CA SER A 38 14.42 0.53 3.79
C SER A 38 15.16 1.64 3.02
N VAL A 39 14.67 2.90 3.10
CA VAL A 39 15.27 4.10 2.47
C VAL A 39 15.15 5.35 3.37
N PRO A 40 16.23 5.86 3.99
CA PRO A 40 17.39 5.14 4.51
C PRO A 40 17.00 4.36 5.77
N LEU A 41 17.90 3.50 6.26
CA LEU A 41 17.78 2.86 7.58
C LEU A 41 17.77 3.91 8.70
N SER A 42 16.61 4.44 9.09
CA SER A 42 16.43 5.19 10.34
C SER A 42 15.00 5.73 10.43
N ALA A 43 14.12 4.97 11.08
CA ALA A 43 12.96 5.54 11.75
C ALA A 43 13.09 5.30 13.25
N THR A 44 12.71 6.30 14.05
CA THR A 44 12.70 6.26 15.53
C THR A 44 11.71 5.23 16.10
N LEU A 45 10.84 4.71 15.23
CA LEU A 45 10.05 3.49 15.38
C LEU A 45 10.45 2.57 14.21
N PRO A 46 10.61 1.25 14.38
CA PRO A 46 10.86 0.37 13.25
C PRO A 46 9.78 0.58 12.18
N GLY A 47 10.15 0.89 10.93
CA GLY A 47 9.27 0.84 9.75
C GLY A 47 8.17 1.89 9.53
N PHE A 48 7.62 2.57 10.55
CA PHE A 48 6.30 3.23 10.37
C PHE A 48 6.24 4.76 10.27
N ASP A 49 7.33 5.48 10.53
CA ASP A 49 7.43 6.94 10.35
C ASP A 49 8.46 7.26 9.28
N GLY A 50 8.06 8.02 8.25
CA GLY A 50 8.97 8.42 7.16
C GLY A 50 8.41 8.06 5.78
N LEU A 51 9.19 7.34 4.98
CA LEU A 51 8.85 6.99 3.60
C LEU A 51 8.62 5.48 3.49
N CYS A 52 7.41 5.08 3.09
CA CYS A 52 7.15 3.73 2.61
C CYS A 52 7.46 3.67 1.12
N LEU A 53 8.43 2.83 0.75
CA LEU A 53 8.85 2.60 -0.63
C LEU A 53 8.80 1.12 -0.96
N ILE A 54 7.93 0.75 -1.90
CA ILE A 54 7.74 -0.64 -2.33
C ILE A 54 7.99 -0.76 -3.84
N TYR A 55 8.33 -1.96 -4.29
CA TYR A 55 8.39 -2.34 -5.69
C TYR A 55 7.52 -3.57 -5.94
N TYR A 56 6.94 -3.65 -7.13
CA TYR A 56 5.97 -4.70 -7.45
C TYR A 56 6.64 -5.91 -8.08
N THR A 57 6.43 -7.08 -7.47
CA THR A 57 6.82 -8.39 -8.01
C THR A 57 5.72 -9.02 -8.88
N LEU A 58 4.51 -8.45 -8.83
CA LEU A 58 3.38 -8.77 -9.71
C LEU A 58 2.57 -7.50 -9.98
N VAL A 59 2.17 -7.28 -11.23
CA VAL A 59 1.20 -6.26 -11.65
C VAL A 59 0.35 -6.83 -12.78
N GLY A 60 -0.92 -7.17 -12.51
CA GLY A 60 -1.79 -7.85 -13.46
C GLY A 60 -1.15 -9.15 -13.98
N ASP A 61 -1.04 -9.26 -15.30
CA ASP A 61 -0.45 -10.37 -16.04
C ASP A 61 0.97 -10.08 -16.56
N LEU A 62 1.61 -9.00 -16.10
CA LEU A 62 2.96 -8.65 -16.53
C LEU A 62 3.98 -9.68 -16.06
N ASP A 63 4.88 -10.07 -16.96
CA ASP A 63 6.01 -10.93 -16.63
C ASP A 63 7.09 -10.18 -15.84
N LEU A 64 7.95 -10.93 -15.13
CA LEU A 64 8.99 -10.33 -14.29
C LEU A 64 9.96 -9.44 -15.09
N LYS A 65 10.19 -9.75 -16.38
CA LYS A 65 11.02 -8.96 -17.29
C LYS A 65 10.39 -7.61 -17.66
N SER A 66 9.07 -7.50 -17.57
CA SER A 66 8.34 -6.25 -17.72
C SER A 66 8.28 -5.43 -16.45
N LEU A 67 8.68 -6.00 -15.31
CA LEU A 67 8.66 -5.35 -13.99
C LEU A 67 10.05 -4.93 -13.51
N PHE A 68 11.12 -5.60 -13.96
CA PHE A 68 12.49 -5.30 -13.53
C PHE A 68 13.46 -5.25 -14.71
N ALA A 69 14.33 -4.24 -14.68
CA ALA A 69 15.49 -4.15 -15.53
C ALA A 69 16.46 -5.30 -15.23
N GLY A 70 17.18 -5.73 -16.26
CA GLY A 70 18.16 -6.81 -16.14
C GLY A 70 19.10 -6.82 -17.32
N SER A 71 20.16 -7.62 -17.20
CA SER A 71 21.07 -7.88 -18.31
C SER A 71 20.30 -8.48 -19.49
N LEU A 72 20.67 -8.11 -20.73
CA LEU A 72 20.06 -8.59 -21.97
C LEU A 72 20.01 -10.14 -22.06
N PHE A 73 20.91 -10.83 -21.33
CA PHE A 73 21.02 -12.29 -21.29
C PHE A 73 20.91 -12.87 -19.86
N GLY A 74 20.57 -12.05 -18.86
CA GLY A 74 20.47 -12.46 -17.46
C GLY A 74 19.02 -12.57 -16.96
N PRO A 75 18.78 -13.22 -15.81
CA PRO A 75 17.51 -13.08 -15.12
C PRO A 75 17.32 -11.61 -14.65
N PRO A 76 16.06 -11.14 -14.53
CA PRO A 76 15.79 -9.84 -13.91
C PRO A 76 16.30 -9.81 -12.47
N VAL A 77 16.80 -8.66 -12.03
CA VAL A 77 17.20 -8.44 -10.64
C VAL A 77 16.01 -7.87 -9.88
N VAL A 78 15.54 -8.59 -8.86
CA VAL A 78 14.36 -8.20 -8.08
C VAL A 78 14.80 -7.34 -6.90
N ASP A 79 14.89 -6.04 -7.14
CA ASP A 79 15.16 -5.02 -6.12
C ASP A 79 14.58 -3.66 -6.57
N ARG A 80 14.63 -2.65 -5.69
CA ARG A 80 14.11 -1.30 -6.01
C ARG A 80 14.89 -0.56 -7.10
N ALA A 81 16.19 -0.85 -7.25
CA ALA A 81 17.07 -0.16 -8.19
C ALA A 81 16.80 -0.61 -9.63
N HIS A 82 16.27 -1.81 -9.82
CA HIS A 82 15.94 -2.37 -11.11
C HIS A 82 14.44 -2.37 -11.39
N ALA A 83 13.57 -2.19 -10.40
CA ALA A 83 12.13 -2.16 -10.61
C ALA A 83 11.67 -1.02 -11.54
N TYR A 84 10.98 -1.30 -12.64
CA TYR A 84 10.43 -0.24 -13.49
C TYR A 84 9.36 0.60 -12.76
N PHE A 85 8.68 -0.01 -11.79
CA PHE A 85 7.68 0.64 -10.95
C PHE A 85 8.13 0.67 -9.50
N ILE A 86 8.06 1.86 -8.90
CA ILE A 86 8.11 1.99 -7.43
C ILE A 86 6.89 2.74 -6.96
N TRP A 87 6.35 2.33 -5.82
CA TRP A 87 5.35 3.08 -5.09
C TRP A 87 6.02 3.78 -3.92
N ALA A 88 5.66 5.02 -3.72
CA ALA A 88 6.15 5.83 -2.61
C ALA A 88 5.02 6.57 -1.92
N SER A 89 5.06 6.56 -0.59
CA SER A 89 4.12 7.29 0.25
C SER A 89 4.79 7.74 1.54
N ASP A 90 4.59 9.00 1.91
CA ASP A 90 4.97 9.49 3.23
C ASP A 90 4.00 8.96 4.28
N TYR A 91 4.57 8.36 5.33
CA TYR A 91 3.88 7.75 6.44
C TYR A 91 4.09 8.61 7.68
N SER A 92 3.01 8.75 8.44
CA SER A 92 3.05 9.24 9.80
C SER A 92 2.21 8.29 10.66
N ALA A 93 2.86 7.70 11.65
CA ALA A 93 2.30 6.79 12.60
C ALA A 93 1.86 7.53 13.86
N GLN A 94 0.75 7.07 14.44
CA GLN A 94 0.27 7.53 15.73
C GLN A 94 0.02 6.32 16.61
N PHE A 95 0.67 6.27 17.77
CA PHE A 95 0.35 5.26 18.78
C PHE A 95 -1.12 5.39 19.20
N LEU A 96 -1.84 4.27 19.15
CA LEU A 96 -3.22 4.21 19.64
C LEU A 96 -3.28 3.51 20.99
N THR A 97 -2.68 2.32 21.07
CA THR A 97 -2.60 1.56 22.32
C THR A 97 -1.27 0.83 22.43
N GLN A 98 -0.79 0.71 23.65
CA GLN A 98 0.37 -0.10 23.99
C GLN A 98 0.15 -0.72 25.37
N ASN A 99 0.30 -2.03 25.47
CA ASN A 99 0.39 -2.75 26.72
C ASN A 99 1.58 -3.73 26.66
N GLU A 100 1.71 -4.58 27.68
CA GLU A 100 2.83 -5.53 27.79
C GLU A 100 2.91 -6.56 26.65
N ALA A 101 1.82 -6.79 25.91
CA ALA A 101 1.71 -7.85 24.90
C ALA A 101 1.37 -7.36 23.49
N PHE A 102 0.77 -6.19 23.35
CA PHE A 102 0.26 -5.66 22.08
C PHE A 102 0.52 -4.17 21.96
N THR A 103 0.86 -3.75 20.75
CA THR A 103 0.92 -2.34 20.35
C THR A 103 0.13 -2.16 19.08
N SER A 104 -0.58 -1.05 18.96
CA SER A 104 -1.20 -0.66 17.70
C SER A 104 -0.93 0.78 17.34
N PHE A 105 -0.75 1.00 16.04
CA PHE A 105 -0.43 2.28 15.46
C PHE A 105 -1.42 2.55 14.33
N LEU A 106 -1.88 3.80 14.27
CA LEU A 106 -2.59 4.32 13.12
C LEU A 106 -1.56 4.89 12.15
N ILE A 107 -1.44 4.31 10.97
CA ILE A 107 -0.79 4.98 9.85
C ILE A 107 -1.82 5.95 9.28
N THR A 108 -1.59 7.24 9.46
CA THR A 108 -2.54 8.28 9.08
C THR A 108 -2.76 8.33 7.57
N GLN A 109 -3.91 8.88 7.14
CA GLN A 109 -4.20 9.07 5.72
C GLN A 109 -3.12 9.95 5.08
N GLY A 110 -2.67 9.58 3.88
CA GLY A 110 -1.68 10.33 3.12
C GLY A 110 -1.89 10.20 1.62
N THR A 111 -0.91 10.68 0.87
CA THR A 111 -0.84 10.53 -0.58
C THR A 111 0.20 9.47 -0.91
N ALA A 112 -0.06 8.72 -1.96
CA ALA A 112 0.91 7.80 -2.53
C ALA A 112 1.01 7.98 -4.04
N THR A 113 2.15 7.62 -4.61
CA THR A 113 2.40 7.76 -6.05
C THR A 113 3.19 6.57 -6.56
N ILE A 114 2.76 6.02 -7.71
CA ILE A 114 3.56 5.09 -8.49
C ILE A 114 4.39 5.90 -9.48
N TYR A 115 5.70 5.71 -9.42
CA TYR A 115 6.67 6.25 -10.35
C TYR A 115 7.11 5.17 -11.33
N TYR A 116 7.16 5.53 -12.61
CA TYR A 116 7.68 4.71 -13.70
C TYR A 116 8.97 5.32 -14.24
N SER A 117 10.01 4.51 -14.40
CA SER A 117 11.22 4.91 -15.12
C SER A 117 11.54 3.84 -16.15
N SER A 118 11.86 4.22 -17.39
CA SER A 118 12.41 3.29 -18.39
C SER A 118 13.90 2.97 -18.16
N ALA A 119 14.54 3.70 -17.24
CA ALA A 119 15.93 3.54 -16.84
C ALA A 119 16.00 3.54 -15.29
N PRO A 120 15.43 2.52 -14.62
CA PRO A 120 15.32 2.47 -13.17
C PRO A 120 16.68 2.50 -12.45
N GLU A 121 17.74 2.03 -13.12
CA GLU A 121 19.11 2.03 -12.60
C GLU A 121 19.68 3.44 -12.38
N GLN A 122 19.05 4.47 -12.93
CA GLN A 122 19.43 5.88 -12.77
C GLN A 122 18.78 6.54 -11.55
N ARG A 123 17.86 5.86 -10.87
CA ARG A 123 17.22 6.40 -9.67
C ARG A 123 18.23 6.61 -8.56
N ARG A 124 18.05 7.69 -7.81
CA ARG A 124 18.83 7.99 -6.62
C ARG A 124 17.90 8.00 -5.40
N PHE A 125 18.31 7.28 -4.36
CA PHE A 125 17.56 7.11 -3.10
C PHE A 125 18.29 7.72 -1.90
N ASP A 126 19.39 8.42 -2.16
CA ASP A 126 20.26 9.09 -1.18
C ASP A 126 19.55 10.25 -0.48
N LEU A 127 18.61 10.91 -1.16
CA LEU A 127 17.76 11.97 -0.61
C LEU A 127 16.29 11.61 -0.80
N PRO A 128 15.63 10.94 0.18
CA PRO A 128 14.25 10.47 0.05
C PRO A 128 13.21 11.57 -0.19
N THR A 129 13.55 12.81 0.17
CA THR A 129 12.74 14.01 -0.04
C THR A 129 12.86 14.57 -1.46
N ASP A 130 13.91 14.22 -2.21
CA ASP A 130 14.10 14.59 -3.61
C ASP A 130 13.75 13.40 -4.53
N ARG A 131 12.53 13.42 -5.06
CA ARG A 131 12.00 12.37 -5.94
C ARG A 131 12.22 12.65 -7.42
N SER A 132 13.00 13.68 -7.77
CA SER A 132 13.20 14.10 -9.17
C SER A 132 13.82 13.00 -10.04
N SER A 133 14.61 12.11 -9.44
CA SER A 133 15.27 11.00 -10.14
C SER A 133 14.43 9.72 -10.22
N TRP A 134 13.25 9.67 -9.57
CA TRP A 134 12.50 8.41 -9.40
C TRP A 134 11.70 8.00 -10.64
N GLY A 135 11.62 8.89 -11.62
CA GLY A 135 10.89 8.69 -12.87
C GLY A 135 9.62 9.52 -12.94
N GLU A 136 8.79 9.21 -13.94
CA GLU A 136 7.53 9.87 -14.20
C GLU A 136 6.45 9.39 -13.21
N PRO A 137 5.72 10.27 -12.53
CA PRO A 137 4.56 9.87 -11.74
C PRO A 137 3.44 9.43 -12.69
N VAL A 138 3.04 8.16 -12.61
CA VAL A 138 2.07 7.55 -13.55
C VAL A 138 0.72 7.23 -12.90
N ALA A 139 0.66 7.12 -11.58
CA ALA A 139 -0.59 7.02 -10.83
C ALA A 139 -0.46 7.66 -9.46
N THR A 140 -1.49 8.36 -9.01
CA THR A 140 -1.57 8.99 -7.68
C THR A 140 -2.78 8.48 -6.93
N PHE A 141 -2.61 8.28 -5.63
CA PHE A 141 -3.60 7.70 -4.75
C PHE A 141 -3.78 8.53 -3.49
N VAL A 142 -4.99 8.50 -2.93
CA VAL A 142 -5.23 8.82 -1.53
C VAL A 142 -5.13 7.51 -0.76
N ARG A 143 -4.04 7.32 -0.03
CA ARG A 143 -3.85 6.20 0.90
C ARG A 143 -4.65 6.51 2.16
N LYS A 144 -5.73 5.77 2.38
CA LYS A 144 -6.55 5.83 3.59
C LYS A 144 -5.74 5.38 4.81
N ALA A 145 -6.22 5.81 5.97
CA ALA A 145 -5.59 5.42 7.21
C ALA A 145 -5.61 3.88 7.35
N GLY A 146 -4.49 3.33 7.81
CA GLY A 146 -4.30 1.90 8.03
C GLY A 146 -3.98 1.63 9.49
N MET A 147 -4.26 0.41 9.94
CA MET A 147 -3.94 -0.04 11.29
C MET A 147 -2.79 -1.03 11.24
N PHE A 148 -1.71 -0.73 11.97
CA PHE A 148 -0.66 -1.69 12.25
C PHE A 148 -0.88 -2.30 13.64
N GLN A 149 -0.84 -3.62 13.73
CA GLN A 149 -0.97 -4.33 15.01
C GLN A 149 0.26 -5.19 15.21
N SER A 150 0.89 -5.07 16.37
CA SER A 150 2.14 -5.76 16.67
C SER A 150 2.11 -6.39 18.06
N ARG A 151 2.88 -7.47 18.21
CA ARG A 151 3.12 -8.16 19.50
C ARG A 151 4.47 -7.83 20.13
N ASP A 152 5.33 -7.13 19.41
CA ASP A 152 6.74 -6.92 19.73
C ASP A 152 7.11 -5.43 19.71
N GLY A 153 6.14 -4.56 20.05
CA GLY A 153 6.39 -3.13 20.18
C GLY A 153 6.51 -2.38 18.85
N GLY A 154 6.02 -2.97 17.76
CA GLY A 154 6.05 -2.40 16.42
C GLY A 154 7.15 -2.94 15.50
N VAL A 155 7.85 -4.02 15.87
CA VAL A 155 8.91 -4.60 15.03
C VAL A 155 8.32 -5.45 13.91
N SER A 156 7.29 -6.23 14.20
CA SER A 156 6.60 -7.07 13.23
C SER A 156 5.09 -7.05 13.41
N GLY A 157 4.37 -7.32 12.33
CA GLY A 157 2.91 -7.36 12.36
C GLY A 157 2.26 -7.12 10.99
N PRO A 158 0.93 -7.27 10.91
CA PRO A 158 0.18 -6.92 9.71
C PRO A 158 -0.15 -5.42 9.64
N LEU A 159 -0.15 -4.90 8.40
CA LEU A 159 -0.82 -3.66 8.01
C LEU A 159 -1.89 -3.97 6.97
N VAL A 160 -3.05 -3.32 7.11
CA VAL A 160 -4.05 -3.23 6.04
C VAL A 160 -4.30 -1.77 5.73
N ASN A 161 -4.16 -1.41 4.46
CA ASN A 161 -4.40 -0.06 3.97
C ASN A 161 -5.19 -0.09 2.65
N THR A 162 -6.11 0.86 2.51
CA THR A 162 -6.82 1.08 1.25
C THR A 162 -6.24 2.30 0.55
N ALA A 163 -5.97 2.20 -0.74
CA ALA A 163 -5.51 3.30 -1.56
C ALA A 163 -6.50 3.55 -2.69
N VAL A 164 -7.12 4.73 -2.69
CA VAL A 164 -8.08 5.13 -3.72
C VAL A 164 -7.34 5.82 -4.85
N LEU A 165 -7.51 5.35 -6.08
CA LEU A 165 -6.91 5.97 -7.27
C LEU A 165 -7.51 7.37 -7.47
N VAL A 166 -6.66 8.39 -7.55
CA VAL A 166 -7.05 9.79 -7.78
C VAL A 166 -6.79 10.17 -9.24
N SER A 167 -5.62 9.78 -9.76
CA SER A 167 -5.25 10.05 -11.15
C SER A 167 -4.38 8.93 -11.69
N SER A 168 -4.45 8.73 -13.00
CA SER A 168 -3.59 7.82 -13.73
C SER A 168 -3.32 8.39 -15.12
N LYS A 169 -2.08 8.29 -15.58
CA LYS A 169 -1.62 8.78 -16.88
C LYS A 169 -1.15 7.59 -17.71
N PRO A 170 -1.57 7.47 -18.98
CA PRO A 170 -1.02 6.45 -19.88
C PRO A 170 0.48 6.65 -20.11
N PHE A 171 1.23 5.56 -20.18
CA PHE A 171 2.66 5.56 -20.50
C PHE A 171 3.04 4.34 -21.33
N GLN A 172 4.24 4.35 -21.91
CA GLN A 172 4.73 3.24 -22.72
C GLN A 172 5.55 2.27 -21.87
N LEU A 173 5.11 1.02 -21.82
CA LEU A 173 5.81 -0.10 -21.21
C LEU A 173 6.04 -1.17 -22.28
N ASN A 174 7.29 -1.48 -22.59
CA ASN A 174 7.65 -2.49 -23.60
C ASN A 174 6.93 -2.31 -24.94
N GLY A 175 6.79 -1.05 -25.38
CA GLY A 175 6.12 -0.68 -26.64
C GLY A 175 4.59 -0.76 -26.62
N ARG A 176 3.98 -1.01 -25.45
CA ARG A 176 2.53 -1.02 -25.25
C ARG A 176 2.10 0.12 -24.33
N THR A 177 0.96 0.72 -24.64
CA THR A 177 0.34 1.71 -23.75
C THR A 177 -0.24 1.02 -22.53
N PHE A 178 0.27 1.35 -21.35
CA PHE A 178 -0.24 0.90 -20.06
C PHE A 178 -0.89 2.06 -19.30
N ASP A 179 -1.94 1.77 -18.54
CA ASP A 179 -2.64 2.75 -17.69
C ASP A 179 -3.23 2.05 -16.46
N PHE A 180 -2.85 2.49 -15.25
CA PHE A 180 -3.34 1.90 -14.01
C PHE A 180 -4.86 2.01 -13.84
N LYS A 181 -5.53 2.99 -14.47
CA LYS A 181 -7.00 3.08 -14.39
C LYS A 181 -7.71 1.89 -15.04
N HIS A 182 -7.05 1.15 -15.93
CA HIS A 182 -7.62 -0.07 -16.52
C HIS A 182 -7.47 -1.28 -15.60
N LEU A 183 -6.42 -1.31 -14.77
CA LEU A 183 -6.14 -2.40 -13.84
C LEU A 183 -6.87 -2.22 -12.50
N ILE A 184 -6.82 -1.02 -11.93
CA ILE A 184 -7.34 -0.67 -10.60
C ILE A 184 -8.11 0.67 -10.66
N PRO A 185 -9.23 0.75 -11.42
CA PRO A 185 -9.97 2.00 -11.66
C PRO A 185 -10.43 2.73 -10.39
N TYR A 186 -10.70 2.01 -9.31
CA TYR A 186 -11.15 2.57 -8.03
C TYR A 186 -10.07 2.52 -6.95
N GLY A 187 -8.86 2.09 -7.31
CA GLY A 187 -7.79 1.81 -6.39
C GLY A 187 -7.77 0.36 -5.90
N MET A 188 -7.15 0.15 -4.74
CA MET A 188 -6.83 -1.16 -4.21
C MET A 188 -6.84 -1.19 -2.68
N THR A 189 -7.08 -2.35 -2.11
CA THR A 189 -6.80 -2.63 -0.70
C THR A 189 -5.62 -3.58 -0.64
N CYS A 190 -4.60 -3.18 0.12
CA CYS A 190 -3.39 -3.96 0.30
C CYS A 190 -3.35 -4.52 1.73
N SER A 191 -2.79 -5.71 1.84
CA SER A 191 -2.49 -6.38 3.10
C SER A 191 -1.05 -6.84 3.06
N GLU A 192 -0.29 -6.47 4.07
CA GLU A 192 1.12 -6.80 4.19
C GLU A 192 1.46 -7.30 5.58
N THR A 193 2.63 -7.91 5.68
CA THR A 193 3.31 -8.20 6.93
C THR A 193 4.67 -7.55 6.91
N ALA A 194 5.02 -6.91 8.02
CA ALA A 194 6.33 -6.33 8.27
C ALA A 194 7.15 -7.22 9.22
N ASP A 195 8.47 -7.25 9.02
CA ASP A 195 9.50 -7.76 9.93
C ASP A 195 10.72 -6.82 9.88
N GLY A 196 10.85 -5.99 10.92
CA GLY A 196 11.83 -4.91 10.96
C GLY A 196 11.55 -3.88 9.88
N ASP A 197 12.50 -3.73 8.95
CA ASP A 197 12.39 -2.81 7.82
C ASP A 197 11.83 -3.47 6.55
N TYR A 198 11.55 -4.77 6.59
CA TYR A 198 11.10 -5.55 5.44
C TYR A 198 9.59 -5.76 5.49
N GLU A 199 8.93 -5.57 4.37
CA GLU A 199 7.49 -5.73 4.17
C GLU A 199 7.27 -6.55 2.90
N ALA A 200 6.28 -7.43 2.96
CA ALA A 200 5.76 -8.12 1.79
C ALA A 200 4.23 -8.10 1.84
N GLY A 201 3.61 -7.83 0.69
CA GLY A 201 2.18 -7.64 0.64
C GLY A 201 1.55 -7.96 -0.70
N THR A 202 0.22 -8.02 -0.66
CA THR A 202 -0.63 -8.22 -1.83
C THR A 202 -1.73 -7.18 -1.84
N CYS A 203 -2.13 -6.75 -3.03
CA CYS A 203 -3.19 -5.80 -3.23
C CYS A 203 -4.28 -6.41 -4.11
N VAL A 204 -5.51 -6.08 -3.75
CA VAL A 204 -6.73 -6.50 -4.43
C VAL A 204 -7.40 -5.24 -4.97
N ALA A 205 -7.85 -5.29 -6.22
CA ALA A 205 -8.60 -4.20 -6.83
C ALA A 205 -9.93 -3.97 -6.08
N ILE A 206 -10.28 -2.71 -5.84
CA ILE A 206 -11.58 -2.37 -5.25
C ILE A 206 -12.65 -2.52 -6.33
N GLY A 207 -13.62 -3.40 -6.07
CA GLY A 207 -14.82 -3.55 -6.90
C GLY A 207 -15.81 -2.41 -6.71
N LYS A 208 -16.73 -2.27 -7.67
CA LYS A 208 -17.88 -1.33 -7.57
C LYS A 208 -18.96 -1.84 -6.64
#